data_AF-A0A1G7ZFZ3-F1
#
_entry.id   AF-A0A1G7ZFZ3-F1
#
_cell.length_a   1.000
_cell.length_b   1.000
_cell.length_c   1.000
_cell.angle_alpha   90.00
_cell.angle_beta   90.00
_cell.angle_gamma   90.00
#
_symmetry.space_group_name_H-M   'P 1'
#
loop_
_entity.id
_entity.type
_entity.pdbx_description
1 polymer ?
#
loop_
_entity_poly.entity_id
_entity_poly.type
_entity_poly.pdbx_seq_one_letter_code
_entity_poly.pdbx_strand_id
1 'polypeptide(L)'
;MHIRLAATLAILSSSAFAAAPNELNVYASKPLDSWHIQVSDFETNKTLEGDAVEISRQVKVPDSVVTVSKSTRSKKNDALTLNFNKAWYASLRVDGGKPVDLRPYVAKGVLALDVNVQELSEGGMSFKLRCGENCERSVPYLVPGREIAGKGWKHLVFSMSCFYREGDDFSAVTQPFALDGSGIGKISVANIKYQISGKPNASCPDYKTVSVTPDKLNESWSVNWWTKRHEDKLAEARQLGKSAQVIFIGDSITHNWEKEGLAVWNRVYKPLNALDLGFGGDRTENVLWRIQHGAVDGLAPKVAVLMFGTNNTGHRQEDPKTTAIGIKRNIDELQQRLPDTKILLLAIFPRGEKPDDKLRQINEQVNAIIAGFADHQKVFFANINQAFLQADGTLSKDIMPDLLHPNEQGYEIWAKAMAPELNKLLPEAQKYVWDNLPIGGSGFVSGLVFSKTEPGLLYARTDVGGAYRWDVKKNAGSH
;
A
#
# COMPACT_ATOMS: atom_id res chain seq x y z
N MET A 1 -47.92 -66.25 -20.71
CA MET A 1 -47.04 -66.41 -19.54
C MET A 1 -46.41 -65.06 -19.26
N HIS A 2 -46.81 -64.41 -18.17
CA HIS A 2 -46.53 -62.99 -17.88
C HIS A 2 -45.08 -62.75 -17.46
N ILE A 3 -44.42 -61.78 -18.12
CA ILE A 3 -43.13 -61.24 -17.70
C ILE A 3 -43.42 -60.07 -16.75
N ARG A 4 -43.06 -60.22 -15.46
CA ARG A 4 -43.10 -59.14 -14.47
C ARG A 4 -41.78 -58.37 -14.53
N LEU A 5 -41.85 -57.08 -14.89
CA LEU A 5 -40.78 -56.12 -14.61
C LEU A 5 -40.82 -55.77 -13.12
N ALA A 6 -39.71 -56.00 -12.40
CA ALA A 6 -39.51 -55.48 -11.06
C ALA A 6 -38.85 -54.10 -11.17
N ALA A 7 -39.57 -53.05 -10.78
CA ALA A 7 -39.03 -51.70 -10.64
C ALA A 7 -38.41 -51.56 -9.24
N THR A 8 -37.10 -51.38 -9.18
CA THR A 8 -36.37 -51.06 -7.94
C THR A 8 -36.52 -49.56 -7.69
N LEU A 9 -37.33 -49.19 -6.70
CA LEU A 9 -37.46 -47.81 -6.23
C LEU A 9 -36.22 -47.45 -5.39
N ALA A 10 -35.34 -46.60 -5.91
CA ALA A 10 -34.25 -46.02 -5.14
C ALA A 10 -34.82 -44.94 -4.20
N ILE A 11 -34.80 -45.20 -2.90
CA ILE A 11 -35.16 -44.22 -1.88
C ILE A 11 -33.97 -43.27 -1.73
N LEU A 12 -34.06 -42.08 -2.32
CA LEU A 12 -33.21 -40.95 -1.99
C LEU A 12 -33.56 -40.51 -0.56
N SER A 13 -32.71 -40.84 0.40
CA SER A 13 -32.77 -40.29 1.75
C SER A 13 -32.40 -38.81 1.68
N SER A 14 -33.40 -37.94 1.59
CA SER A 14 -33.24 -36.51 1.86
C SER A 14 -32.94 -36.35 3.35
N SER A 15 -31.66 -36.26 3.71
CA SER A 15 -31.26 -35.74 5.00
C SER A 15 -31.78 -34.31 5.10
N ALA A 16 -32.88 -34.12 5.83
CA ALA A 16 -33.42 -32.82 6.16
C ALA A 16 -32.36 -32.06 6.96
N PHE A 17 -31.65 -31.13 6.31
CA PHE A 17 -30.88 -30.14 7.03
C PHE A 17 -31.86 -29.35 7.90
N ALA A 18 -31.68 -29.41 9.21
CA ALA A 18 -32.43 -28.56 10.12
C ALA A 18 -32.31 -27.11 9.64
N ALA A 19 -33.43 -26.39 9.56
CA ALA A 19 -33.43 -25.00 9.15
C ALA A 19 -32.48 -24.21 10.05
N ALA A 20 -31.60 -23.40 9.46
CA ALA A 20 -30.68 -22.57 10.22
C ALA A 20 -31.45 -21.65 11.17
N PRO A 21 -30.94 -21.42 12.39
CA PRO A 21 -31.64 -20.57 13.33
C PRO A 21 -31.70 -19.13 12.82
N ASN A 22 -32.79 -18.42 13.12
CA ASN A 22 -32.94 -16.99 12.76
C ASN A 22 -31.81 -16.13 13.34
N GLU A 23 -31.21 -16.57 14.46
CA GLU A 23 -30.12 -15.91 15.17
C GLU A 23 -29.09 -16.94 15.63
N LEU A 24 -27.81 -16.64 15.42
CA LEU A 24 -26.68 -17.39 15.95
C LEU A 24 -25.89 -16.50 16.91
N ASN A 25 -25.93 -16.83 18.21
CA ASN A 25 -25.22 -16.10 19.25
C ASN A 25 -23.76 -16.55 19.34
N VAL A 26 -22.85 -15.74 18.78
CA VAL A 26 -21.39 -15.99 18.84
C VAL A 26 -20.87 -15.77 20.26
N TYR A 27 -21.34 -14.72 20.92
CA TYR A 27 -21.07 -14.43 22.32
C TYR A 27 -22.24 -13.70 22.98
N ALA A 28 -22.86 -14.32 23.98
CA ALA A 28 -23.90 -13.75 24.83
C ALA A 28 -23.68 -14.21 26.28
N SER A 29 -22.85 -13.48 27.02
CA SER A 29 -22.29 -13.86 28.35
C SER A 29 -21.41 -15.12 28.37
N LYS A 30 -21.53 -15.99 27.36
CA LYS A 30 -20.65 -17.12 27.07
C LYS A 30 -20.45 -17.24 25.55
N PRO A 31 -19.32 -17.79 25.09
CA PRO A 31 -19.14 -18.13 23.68
C PRO A 31 -20.08 -19.26 23.25
N LEU A 32 -20.14 -19.53 21.95
CA LEU A 32 -20.73 -20.75 21.39
C LEU A 32 -20.21 -22.00 22.12
N ASP A 33 -21.05 -23.04 22.21
CA ASP A 33 -20.63 -24.31 22.83
C ASP A 33 -19.41 -24.88 22.08
N SER A 34 -18.41 -25.37 22.81
CA SER A 34 -17.08 -25.81 22.32
C SER A 34 -16.14 -24.71 21.79
N TRP A 35 -16.57 -23.44 21.77
CA TRP A 35 -15.72 -22.32 21.41
C TRP A 35 -15.12 -21.64 22.65
N HIS A 36 -13.96 -21.05 22.48
CA HIS A 36 -13.21 -20.37 23.54
C HIS A 36 -12.94 -18.93 23.18
N ILE A 37 -12.89 -18.07 24.20
CA ILE A 37 -12.35 -16.71 24.05
C ILE A 37 -10.84 -16.80 24.18
N GLN A 38 -10.14 -16.17 23.24
CA GLN A 38 -8.68 -16.13 23.24
C GLN A 38 -8.19 -14.70 23.09
N VAL A 39 -7.06 -14.41 23.73
CA VAL A 39 -6.27 -13.21 23.51
C VAL A 39 -5.07 -13.57 22.65
N SER A 40 -4.69 -12.69 21.74
CA SER A 40 -3.48 -12.89 20.94
C SER A 40 -2.73 -11.60 20.68
N ASP A 41 -1.43 -11.76 20.51
CA ASP A 41 -0.55 -10.77 19.90
C ASP A 41 0.16 -11.38 18.68
N PHE A 42 1.23 -10.73 18.22
CA PHE A 42 1.95 -11.15 17.02
C PHE A 42 2.71 -12.47 17.17
N GLU A 43 2.98 -12.93 18.40
CA GLU A 43 3.82 -14.11 18.67
C GLU A 43 3.06 -15.21 19.42
N THR A 44 2.08 -14.83 20.22
CA THR A 44 1.49 -15.66 21.25
C THR A 44 -0.04 -15.63 21.19
N ASN A 45 -0.63 -16.76 21.57
CA ASN A 45 -2.07 -16.90 21.77
C ASN A 45 -2.34 -17.56 23.12
N LYS A 46 -3.32 -17.07 23.87
CA LYS A 46 -3.75 -17.65 25.15
C LYS A 46 -5.26 -17.69 25.26
N THR A 47 -5.78 -18.77 25.82
CA THR A 47 -7.19 -18.89 26.17
C THR A 47 -7.51 -18.07 27.41
N LEU A 48 -8.66 -17.40 27.41
CA LEU A 48 -9.22 -16.76 28.60
C LEU A 48 -9.74 -17.83 29.57
N GLU A 49 -8.96 -18.10 30.61
CA GLU A 49 -9.35 -18.90 31.76
C GLU A 49 -9.68 -17.98 32.94
N GLY A 50 -10.83 -18.17 33.60
CA GLY A 50 -11.26 -17.28 34.69
C GLY A 50 -11.80 -15.92 34.21
N ASP A 51 -11.36 -14.83 34.83
CA ASP A 51 -11.89 -13.47 34.60
C ASP A 51 -10.99 -12.59 33.71
N ALA A 52 -9.69 -12.89 33.58
CA ALA A 52 -8.77 -12.13 32.73
C ALA A 52 -7.56 -12.97 32.29
N VAL A 53 -7.01 -12.64 31.13
CA VAL A 53 -5.78 -13.22 30.57
C VAL A 53 -4.92 -12.12 29.97
N GLU A 54 -3.60 -12.19 30.18
CA GLU A 54 -2.63 -11.22 29.69
C GLU A 54 -1.50 -11.89 28.89
N ILE A 55 -1.09 -11.19 27.83
CA ILE A 55 0.15 -11.40 27.11
C ILE A 55 1.00 -10.13 27.31
N SER A 56 2.19 -10.29 27.88
CA SER A 56 3.15 -9.22 28.15
C SER A 56 4.58 -9.76 28.02
N ARG A 57 5.58 -8.84 27.99
CA ARG A 57 7.02 -9.17 27.93
C ARG A 57 7.42 -10.05 26.74
N GLN A 58 6.95 -9.69 25.55
CA GLN A 58 7.31 -10.38 24.32
C GLN A 58 8.76 -10.11 23.92
N VAL A 59 9.39 -11.05 23.21
CA VAL A 59 10.80 -10.93 22.82
C VAL A 59 10.98 -9.81 21.79
N LYS A 60 10.08 -9.71 20.81
CA LYS A 60 10.17 -8.68 19.74
C LYS A 60 9.59 -7.34 20.13
N VAL A 61 8.63 -7.31 21.06
CA VAL A 61 7.90 -6.10 21.48
C VAL A 61 7.79 -6.05 23.01
N PRO A 62 8.89 -5.82 23.74
CA PRO A 62 8.95 -6.00 25.20
C PRO A 62 8.00 -5.08 25.98
N ASP A 63 7.67 -3.91 25.42
CA ASP A 63 6.78 -2.92 26.04
C ASP A 63 5.29 -3.18 25.74
N SER A 64 4.97 -4.17 24.90
CA SER A 64 3.59 -4.47 24.53
C SER A 64 2.88 -5.24 25.65
N VAL A 65 1.66 -4.80 25.95
CA VAL A 65 0.75 -5.50 26.85
C VAL A 65 -0.60 -5.64 26.17
N VAL A 66 -1.11 -6.86 26.11
CA VAL A 66 -2.44 -7.19 25.59
C VAL A 66 -3.20 -8.02 26.61
N THR A 67 -4.38 -7.56 26.99
CA THR A 67 -5.23 -8.22 28.00
C THR A 67 -6.64 -8.39 27.44
N VAL A 68 -7.22 -9.56 27.67
CA VAL A 68 -8.67 -9.76 27.53
C VAL A 68 -9.24 -10.08 28.89
N SER A 69 -10.34 -9.43 29.27
CA SER A 69 -11.04 -9.69 30.53
C SER A 69 -12.55 -9.72 30.35
N LYS A 70 -13.23 -10.44 31.25
CA LYS A 70 -14.68 -10.35 31.41
C LYS A 70 -15.02 -8.98 31.98
N SER A 71 -16.05 -8.36 31.43
CA SER A 71 -16.54 -7.06 31.87
C SER A 71 -18.06 -7.04 31.88
N THR A 72 -18.64 -5.89 32.25
CA THR A 72 -20.09 -5.75 32.42
C THR A 72 -20.63 -4.67 31.49
N ARG A 73 -21.66 -5.02 30.73
CA ARG A 73 -22.57 -4.11 30.03
C ARG A 73 -23.86 -3.94 30.82
N SER A 74 -24.54 -5.04 31.12
CA SER A 74 -25.85 -5.03 31.80
C SER A 74 -25.95 -6.05 32.93
N LYS A 75 -25.36 -7.23 32.73
CA LYS A 75 -25.24 -8.29 33.74
C LYS A 75 -23.77 -8.54 34.03
N LYS A 76 -23.45 -8.98 35.25
CA LYS A 76 -22.06 -9.30 35.63
C LYS A 76 -21.46 -10.28 34.62
N ASN A 77 -20.27 -9.95 34.09
CA ASN A 77 -19.50 -10.76 33.16
C ASN A 77 -20.20 -11.05 31.80
N ASP A 78 -21.14 -10.21 31.37
CA ASP A 78 -21.84 -10.37 30.08
C ASP A 78 -21.10 -9.76 28.87
N ALA A 79 -19.98 -9.09 29.11
CA ALA A 79 -19.15 -8.45 28.10
C ALA A 79 -17.69 -8.94 28.18
N LEU A 80 -16.92 -8.62 27.16
CA LEU A 80 -15.46 -8.81 27.13
C LEU A 80 -14.79 -7.47 26.84
N THR A 81 -13.63 -7.23 27.45
CA THR A 81 -12.81 -6.04 27.18
C THR A 81 -11.45 -6.46 26.66
N LEU A 82 -11.09 -5.97 25.48
CA LEU A 82 -9.75 -6.00 24.94
C LEU A 82 -9.04 -4.70 25.33
N ASN A 83 -7.95 -4.83 26.08
CA ASN A 83 -7.06 -3.73 26.45
C ASN A 83 -5.69 -3.97 25.83
N PHE A 84 -5.15 -2.99 25.14
CA PHE A 84 -3.85 -3.10 24.48
C PHE A 84 -3.06 -1.80 24.64
N ASN A 85 -1.78 -1.95 24.93
CA ASN A 85 -0.86 -0.84 25.09
C ASN A 85 0.40 -1.11 24.27
N LYS A 86 0.78 -0.14 23.43
CA LYS A 86 1.92 -0.22 22.50
C LYS A 86 1.94 -1.53 21.71
N ALA A 87 0.77 -2.05 21.35
CA ALA A 87 0.65 -3.33 20.68
C ALA A 87 0.78 -3.15 19.17
N TRP A 88 1.71 -3.87 18.54
CA TRP A 88 1.70 -3.97 17.07
C TRP A 88 0.43 -4.66 16.57
N TYR A 89 0.04 -5.71 17.30
CA TYR A 89 -1.17 -6.49 17.05
C TYR A 89 -1.72 -6.97 18.39
N ALA A 90 -3.03 -6.80 18.57
CA ALA A 90 -3.80 -7.32 19.68
C ALA A 90 -5.10 -7.90 19.11
N SER A 91 -5.54 -9.04 19.63
CA SER A 91 -6.80 -9.65 19.19
C SER A 91 -7.55 -10.25 20.35
N LEU A 92 -8.85 -10.01 20.38
CA LEU A 92 -9.83 -10.80 21.10
C LEU A 92 -10.59 -11.61 20.07
N ARG A 93 -10.51 -12.94 20.15
CA ARG A 93 -11.15 -13.82 19.17
C ARG A 93 -11.96 -14.95 19.81
N VAL A 94 -12.96 -15.41 19.06
CA VAL A 94 -13.75 -16.60 19.38
C VAL A 94 -13.21 -17.72 18.49
N ASP A 95 -12.54 -18.69 19.09
CA ASP A 95 -11.73 -19.70 18.38
C ASP A 95 -11.79 -21.10 19.05
N GLY A 96 -11.31 -22.13 18.35
CA GLY A 96 -11.11 -23.49 18.86
C GLY A 96 -12.33 -24.41 18.81
N GLY A 97 -13.48 -23.94 18.32
CA GLY A 97 -14.69 -24.75 18.20
C GLY A 97 -14.86 -25.42 16.84
N LYS A 98 -15.93 -26.22 16.70
CA LYS A 98 -16.31 -26.80 15.40
C LYS A 98 -16.71 -25.71 14.40
N PRO A 99 -16.30 -25.79 13.12
CA PRO A 99 -16.65 -24.79 12.12
C PRO A 99 -18.16 -24.49 12.06
N VAL A 100 -18.49 -23.21 11.84
CA VAL A 100 -19.86 -22.71 11.82
C VAL A 100 -20.30 -22.45 10.38
N ASP A 101 -21.50 -22.90 10.02
CA ASP A 101 -22.12 -22.55 8.74
C ASP A 101 -22.78 -21.17 8.83
N LEU A 102 -22.18 -20.19 8.16
CA LEU A 102 -22.69 -18.82 8.07
C LEU A 102 -23.39 -18.52 6.75
N ARG A 103 -23.49 -19.47 5.80
CA ARG A 103 -24.20 -19.29 4.51
C ARG A 103 -25.63 -18.73 4.67
N PRO A 104 -26.44 -19.16 5.67
CA PRO A 104 -27.79 -18.61 5.87
C PRO A 104 -27.84 -17.10 6.09
N TYR A 105 -26.74 -16.50 6.56
CA TYR A 105 -26.67 -15.07 6.90
C TYR A 105 -26.05 -14.22 5.78
N VAL A 106 -25.39 -14.80 4.79
CA VAL A 106 -24.59 -14.04 3.80
C VAL A 106 -25.44 -13.07 2.97
N ALA A 107 -26.60 -13.51 2.47
CA ALA A 107 -27.35 -12.76 1.46
C ALA A 107 -28.05 -11.51 1.99
N LYS A 108 -28.62 -11.58 3.20
CA LYS A 108 -29.43 -10.49 3.82
C LYS A 108 -29.18 -10.32 5.31
N GLY A 109 -28.32 -11.15 5.88
CA GLY A 109 -28.07 -11.15 7.30
C GLY A 109 -27.11 -10.05 7.72
N VAL A 110 -26.98 -9.95 9.04
CA VAL A 110 -26.15 -8.93 9.70
C VAL A 110 -25.32 -9.56 10.81
N LEU A 111 -24.16 -8.98 11.08
CA LEU A 111 -23.42 -9.13 12.33
C LEU A 111 -23.81 -7.98 13.25
N ALA A 112 -24.53 -8.28 14.32
CA ALA A 112 -24.93 -7.31 15.34
C ALA A 112 -24.12 -7.52 16.63
N LEU A 113 -23.73 -6.42 17.26
CA LEU A 113 -22.98 -6.42 18.52
C LEU A 113 -23.13 -5.09 19.25
N ASP A 114 -22.87 -5.10 20.55
CA ASP A 114 -22.68 -3.88 21.32
C ASP A 114 -21.18 -3.63 21.51
N VAL A 115 -20.73 -2.39 21.28
CA VAL A 115 -19.34 -1.96 21.47
C VAL A 115 -19.27 -0.79 22.43
N ASN A 116 -18.23 -0.72 23.25
CA ASN A 116 -17.89 0.47 24.03
C ASN A 116 -16.40 0.78 23.83
N VAL A 117 -16.11 1.82 23.07
CA VAL A 117 -14.74 2.29 22.85
C VAL A 117 -14.40 3.27 23.96
N GLN A 118 -13.49 2.88 24.85
CA GLN A 118 -13.09 3.69 26.00
C GLN A 118 -11.84 4.52 25.69
N GLU A 119 -10.90 3.96 24.93
CA GLU A 119 -9.67 4.61 24.46
C GLU A 119 -9.32 4.09 23.06
N LEU A 120 -8.95 5.00 22.14
CA LEU A 120 -8.52 4.69 20.77
C LEU A 120 -7.77 5.86 20.09
N SER A 121 -7.40 6.90 20.84
CA SER A 121 -6.78 8.12 20.31
C SER A 121 -5.45 7.83 19.61
N GLU A 122 -4.66 6.91 20.15
CA GLU A 122 -3.39 6.41 19.59
C GLU A 122 -3.50 4.97 19.09
N GLY A 123 -4.72 4.46 18.95
CA GLY A 123 -4.98 3.08 18.57
C GLY A 123 -5.71 2.96 17.25
N GLY A 124 -5.89 1.70 16.83
CA GLY A 124 -6.78 1.28 15.77
C GLY A 124 -7.60 0.08 16.16
N MET A 125 -8.69 -0.12 15.42
CA MET A 125 -9.57 -1.27 15.62
C MET A 125 -10.16 -1.77 14.30
N SER A 126 -10.39 -3.07 14.23
CA SER A 126 -11.12 -3.71 13.13
C SER A 126 -11.91 -4.92 13.63
N PHE A 127 -12.98 -5.24 12.92
CA PHE A 127 -13.75 -6.46 13.15
C PHE A 127 -13.35 -7.49 12.10
N LYS A 128 -13.16 -8.74 12.50
CA LYS A 128 -12.73 -9.80 11.60
C LYS A 128 -13.54 -11.08 11.72
N LEU A 129 -13.50 -11.86 10.65
CA LEU A 129 -13.81 -13.30 10.67
C LEU A 129 -12.83 -14.06 9.78
N ARG A 130 -12.69 -15.36 10.03
CA ARG A 130 -11.91 -16.29 9.21
C ARG A 130 -12.79 -17.43 8.71
N CYS A 131 -12.93 -17.54 7.39
CA CYS A 131 -13.72 -18.59 6.73
C CYS A 131 -12.89 -19.76 6.19
N GLY A 132 -11.57 -19.74 6.35
CA GLY A 132 -10.67 -20.84 5.96
C GLY A 132 -9.22 -20.41 5.80
N GLU A 133 -8.37 -21.31 5.29
CA GLU A 133 -6.90 -21.15 5.18
C GLU A 133 -6.45 -19.93 4.35
N ASN A 134 -7.34 -19.38 3.50
CA ASN A 134 -7.05 -18.20 2.70
C ASN A 134 -8.18 -17.17 2.73
N CYS A 135 -9.03 -17.24 3.75
CA CYS A 135 -10.18 -16.39 3.90
C CYS A 135 -10.16 -15.74 5.28
N GLU A 136 -9.53 -14.58 5.37
CA GLU A 136 -9.70 -13.65 6.49
C GLU A 136 -10.32 -12.35 5.95
N ARG A 137 -11.34 -11.86 6.65
CA ARG A 137 -12.13 -10.72 6.21
C ARG A 137 -12.13 -9.71 7.34
N SER A 138 -11.70 -8.50 7.03
CA SER A 138 -11.44 -7.44 8.00
C SER A 138 -12.17 -6.17 7.61
N VAL A 139 -12.97 -5.65 8.54
CA VAL A 139 -13.67 -4.38 8.42
C VAL A 139 -12.96 -3.36 9.30
N PRO A 140 -12.19 -2.42 8.72
CA PRO A 140 -11.55 -1.38 9.51
C PRO A 140 -12.61 -0.47 10.15
N TYR A 141 -12.41 -0.11 11.41
CA TYR A 141 -13.35 0.72 12.17
C TYR A 141 -12.64 1.82 12.96
N LEU A 142 -11.47 2.27 12.48
CA LEU A 142 -10.66 3.30 13.13
C LEU A 142 -11.40 4.64 13.26
N VAL A 143 -11.83 5.22 12.14
CA VAL A 143 -12.42 6.57 12.11
C VAL A 143 -13.73 6.61 12.90
N PRO A 144 -14.73 5.74 12.63
CA PRO A 144 -15.96 5.72 13.42
C PRO A 144 -15.70 5.31 14.88
N GLY A 145 -14.72 4.44 15.14
CA GLY A 145 -14.31 4.03 16.48
C GLY A 145 -13.81 5.21 17.32
N ARG A 146 -12.97 6.07 16.74
CA ARG A 146 -12.50 7.30 17.40
C ARG A 146 -13.63 8.29 17.64
N GLU A 147 -14.59 8.40 16.73
CA GLU A 147 -15.76 9.28 16.92
C GLU A 147 -16.66 8.85 18.08
N ILE A 148 -16.74 7.55 18.39
CA ILE A 148 -17.54 7.02 19.51
C ILE A 148 -16.74 6.82 20.80
N ALA A 149 -15.42 7.05 20.78
CA ALA A 149 -14.56 6.91 21.95
C ALA A 149 -15.06 7.78 23.11
N GLY A 150 -15.17 7.18 24.30
CA GLY A 150 -15.68 7.84 25.50
C GLY A 150 -17.20 8.09 25.52
N LYS A 151 -17.95 7.71 24.48
CA LYS A 151 -19.41 7.97 24.37
C LYS A 151 -20.30 6.81 24.85
N GLY A 152 -19.72 5.88 25.61
CA GLY A 152 -20.41 4.71 26.15
C GLY A 152 -20.78 3.65 25.10
N TRP A 153 -21.64 2.72 25.50
CA TRP A 153 -22.08 1.61 24.63
C TRP A 153 -22.84 2.09 23.39
N LYS A 154 -22.49 1.52 22.24
CA LYS A 154 -23.15 1.69 20.94
C LYS A 154 -23.55 0.33 20.40
N HIS A 155 -24.73 0.27 19.79
CA HIS A 155 -25.19 -0.91 19.07
C HIS A 155 -24.75 -0.80 17.62
N LEU A 156 -23.90 -1.73 17.17
CA LEU A 156 -23.42 -1.81 15.80
C LEU A 156 -24.09 -2.97 15.07
N VAL A 157 -24.46 -2.73 13.81
CA VAL A 157 -25.05 -3.70 12.91
C VAL A 157 -24.35 -3.57 11.56
N PHE A 158 -23.51 -4.53 11.24
CA PHE A 158 -22.83 -4.64 9.95
C PHE A 158 -23.62 -5.55 9.02
N SER A 159 -23.73 -5.16 7.75
CA SER A 159 -24.18 -6.09 6.70
C SER A 159 -23.20 -7.26 6.57
N MET A 160 -23.68 -8.48 6.34
CA MET A 160 -22.78 -9.61 6.04
C MET A 160 -21.96 -9.40 4.78
N SER A 161 -22.41 -8.54 3.86
CA SER A 161 -21.63 -8.13 2.70
C SER A 161 -20.31 -7.43 3.05
N CYS A 162 -20.16 -6.91 4.28
CA CYS A 162 -18.90 -6.33 4.75
C CYS A 162 -17.80 -7.39 4.97
N PHE A 163 -18.20 -8.63 5.22
CA PHE A 163 -17.29 -9.73 5.51
C PHE A 163 -17.25 -10.78 4.42
N TYR A 164 -18.08 -10.68 3.38
CA TYR A 164 -18.18 -11.68 2.32
C TYR A 164 -17.59 -11.15 1.01
N ARG A 165 -16.75 -11.97 0.37
CA ARG A 165 -16.30 -11.78 -1.02
C ARG A 165 -16.81 -12.93 -1.88
N GLU A 166 -16.94 -12.65 -3.18
CA GLU A 166 -17.34 -13.67 -4.14
C GLU A 166 -16.32 -14.83 -4.16
N GLY A 167 -16.82 -16.07 -4.06
CA GLY A 167 -15.99 -17.28 -3.97
C GLY A 167 -15.61 -17.70 -2.56
N ASP A 168 -15.96 -16.92 -1.53
CA ASP A 168 -15.71 -17.32 -0.14
C ASP A 168 -16.58 -18.50 0.29
N ASP A 169 -15.97 -19.47 0.97
CA ASP A 169 -16.68 -20.59 1.57
C ASP A 169 -17.10 -20.26 3.01
N PHE A 170 -18.37 -19.92 3.19
CA PHE A 170 -18.96 -19.66 4.51
C PHE A 170 -19.62 -20.89 5.13
N SER A 171 -19.46 -22.09 4.55
CA SER A 171 -20.04 -23.32 5.10
C SER A 171 -19.28 -23.86 6.32
N ALA A 172 -18.00 -23.47 6.48
CA ALA A 172 -17.11 -23.96 7.51
C ALA A 172 -16.25 -22.84 8.12
N VAL A 173 -16.89 -21.81 8.67
CA VAL A 173 -16.20 -20.67 9.28
C VAL A 173 -15.47 -21.09 10.56
N THR A 174 -14.14 -20.91 10.56
CA THR A 174 -13.24 -21.37 11.63
C THR A 174 -12.97 -20.32 12.70
N GLN A 175 -13.26 -19.04 12.43
CA GLN A 175 -13.22 -17.97 13.43
C GLN A 175 -14.40 -17.01 13.16
N PRO A 176 -15.56 -17.19 13.80
CA PRO A 176 -16.77 -16.43 13.51
C PRO A 176 -16.68 -14.99 14.00
N PHE A 177 -15.73 -14.63 14.87
CA PHE A 177 -15.54 -13.26 15.30
C PHE A 177 -14.13 -13.02 15.86
N ALA A 178 -13.56 -11.89 15.50
CA ALA A 178 -12.49 -11.25 16.26
C ALA A 178 -12.64 -9.73 16.26
N LEU A 179 -12.17 -9.13 17.34
CA LEU A 179 -11.90 -7.71 17.47
C LEU A 179 -10.38 -7.56 17.52
N ASP A 180 -9.81 -6.93 16.51
CA ASP A 180 -8.39 -6.66 16.44
C ASP A 180 -8.11 -5.19 16.80
N GLY A 181 -6.95 -4.96 17.43
CA GLY A 181 -6.45 -3.66 17.81
C GLY A 181 -4.94 -3.51 17.59
N SER A 182 -4.50 -2.26 17.53
CA SER A 182 -3.09 -1.87 17.37
C SER A 182 -2.86 -0.51 18.04
N GLY A 183 -1.63 -0.22 18.48
CA GLY A 183 -1.29 1.00 19.24
C GLY A 183 -1.75 0.92 20.69
N ILE A 184 -2.51 1.92 21.13
CA ILE A 184 -3.09 2.00 22.48
C ILE A 184 -4.61 2.05 22.39
N GLY A 185 -5.29 1.19 23.14
CA GLY A 185 -6.74 1.22 23.17
C GLY A 185 -7.36 0.28 24.19
N LYS A 186 -8.64 0.57 24.46
CA LYS A 186 -9.47 -0.20 25.39
C LYS A 186 -10.89 -0.25 24.85
N ILE A 187 -11.31 -1.45 24.47
CA ILE A 187 -12.55 -1.67 23.72
C ILE A 187 -13.30 -2.84 24.35
N SER A 188 -14.57 -2.62 24.70
CA SER A 188 -15.45 -3.69 25.16
C SER A 188 -16.45 -4.10 24.09
N VAL A 189 -16.76 -5.39 24.02
CA VAL A 189 -17.79 -5.97 23.15
C VAL A 189 -18.74 -6.87 23.93
N ALA A 190 -20.01 -6.90 23.52
CA ALA A 190 -21.04 -7.77 24.08
C ALA A 190 -22.09 -8.13 23.01
N ASN A 191 -22.91 -9.15 23.30
CA ASN A 191 -24.06 -9.53 22.48
C ASN A 191 -23.73 -9.73 20.99
N ILE A 192 -22.64 -10.43 20.69
CA ILE A 192 -22.14 -10.67 19.33
C ILE A 192 -22.97 -11.77 18.69
N LYS A 193 -23.63 -11.48 17.57
CA LYS A 193 -24.54 -12.42 16.93
C LYS A 193 -24.74 -12.18 15.44
N TYR A 194 -24.99 -13.27 14.73
CA TYR A 194 -25.47 -13.25 13.37
C TYR A 194 -26.99 -13.35 13.34
N GLN A 195 -27.64 -12.57 12.48
CA GLN A 195 -29.09 -12.59 12.29
C GLN A 195 -29.40 -12.68 10.80
N ILE A 196 -30.41 -13.46 10.41
CA ILE A 196 -30.77 -13.65 8.99
C ILE A 196 -31.28 -12.39 8.29
N SER A 197 -31.65 -11.37 9.09
CA SER A 197 -32.05 -10.05 8.64
C SER A 197 -31.79 -9.02 9.73
N GLY A 198 -31.52 -7.78 9.33
CA GLY A 198 -31.42 -6.63 10.23
C GLY A 198 -31.26 -5.34 9.40
N LYS A 199 -31.34 -4.18 10.06
CA LYS A 199 -31.06 -2.89 9.42
C LYS A 199 -29.62 -2.48 9.75
N PRO A 200 -28.67 -2.51 8.79
CA PRO A 200 -27.31 -2.06 9.05
C PRO A 200 -27.27 -0.59 9.47
N ASN A 201 -26.41 -0.30 10.45
CA ASN A 201 -26.13 1.07 10.90
C ASN A 201 -24.62 1.38 10.95
N ALA A 202 -23.77 0.39 10.69
CA ALA A 202 -22.34 0.53 10.56
C ALA A 202 -21.94 0.33 9.10
N SER A 203 -21.12 1.24 8.57
CA SER A 203 -20.61 1.17 7.21
C SER A 203 -19.31 0.38 7.15
N CYS A 204 -19.01 -0.11 5.95
CA CYS A 204 -17.74 -0.74 5.59
C CYS A 204 -17.39 -0.33 4.16
N PRO A 205 -16.10 -0.26 3.80
CA PRO A 205 -15.71 -0.07 2.41
C PRO A 205 -16.19 -1.25 1.55
N ASP A 206 -16.75 -0.98 0.38
CA ASP A 206 -17.06 -2.01 -0.60
C ASP A 206 -15.75 -2.51 -1.23
N TYR A 207 -15.43 -3.79 -1.04
CA TYR A 207 -14.18 -4.38 -1.55
C TYR A 207 -14.09 -4.34 -3.08
N LYS A 208 -15.20 -4.21 -3.80
CA LYS A 208 -15.23 -4.12 -5.26
C LYS A 208 -14.85 -2.74 -5.78
N THR A 209 -15.04 -1.70 -4.98
CA THR A 209 -14.82 -0.31 -5.40
C THR A 209 -13.79 0.43 -4.56
N VAL A 210 -13.36 -0.11 -3.42
CA VAL A 210 -12.45 0.59 -2.49
C VAL A 210 -11.22 1.13 -3.20
N SER A 211 -10.65 0.37 -4.13
CA SER A 211 -9.41 0.71 -4.86
C SER A 211 -9.58 1.88 -5.84
N VAL A 212 -10.82 2.26 -6.16
CA VAL A 212 -11.15 3.42 -7.01
C VAL A 212 -11.87 4.54 -6.24
N THR A 213 -12.16 4.35 -4.96
CA THR A 213 -12.84 5.33 -4.12
C THR A 213 -11.80 6.10 -3.30
N PRO A 214 -11.47 7.36 -3.65
CA PRO A 214 -10.40 8.10 -3.01
C PRO A 214 -10.62 8.25 -1.50
N ASP A 215 -9.63 7.86 -0.69
CA ASP A 215 -9.62 8.07 0.75
C ASP A 215 -8.19 8.22 1.28
N LYS A 216 -8.03 8.84 2.44
CA LYS A 216 -6.74 8.93 3.14
C LYS A 216 -6.31 7.56 3.67
N LEU A 217 -5.01 7.40 3.95
CA LEU A 217 -4.52 6.22 4.63
C LEU A 217 -4.89 6.27 6.12
N ASN A 218 -6.05 5.69 6.45
CA ASN A 218 -6.64 5.70 7.79
C ASN A 218 -6.22 4.47 8.61
N GLU A 219 -4.91 4.30 8.83
CA GLU A 219 -4.34 3.26 9.70
C GLU A 219 -3.80 3.89 10.98
N SER A 220 -3.87 3.19 12.12
CA SER A 220 -3.46 3.79 13.41
C SER A 220 -1.99 4.25 13.42
N TRP A 221 -1.14 3.57 12.66
CA TRP A 221 0.29 3.87 12.51
C TRP A 221 0.57 4.94 11.43
N SER A 222 -0.41 5.33 10.62
CA SER A 222 -0.23 6.32 9.54
C SER A 222 -0.83 7.69 9.86
N VAL A 223 -1.99 7.72 10.53
CA VAL A 223 -2.84 8.91 10.66
C VAL A 223 -2.11 10.16 11.17
N ASN A 224 -1.12 9.99 12.06
CA ASN A 224 -0.41 11.11 12.68
C ASN A 224 0.65 11.75 11.78
N TRP A 225 1.23 11.02 10.81
CA TRP A 225 2.26 11.56 9.93
C TRP A 225 1.78 11.75 8.49
N TRP A 226 0.80 10.97 8.03
CA TRP A 226 0.40 10.92 6.62
C TRP A 226 -0.15 12.27 6.14
N THR A 227 -1.05 12.89 6.91
CA THR A 227 -1.63 14.20 6.57
C THR A 227 -0.55 15.28 6.53
N LYS A 228 0.36 15.30 7.51
CA LYS A 228 1.44 16.27 7.57
C LYS A 228 2.40 16.12 6.39
N ARG A 229 2.75 14.88 6.01
CA ARG A 229 3.58 14.63 4.83
C ARG A 229 2.88 15.12 3.55
N HIS A 230 1.56 14.94 3.43
CA HIS A 230 0.81 15.48 2.29
C HIS A 230 0.96 17.00 2.21
N GLU A 231 0.77 17.72 3.32
CA GLU A 231 0.96 19.17 3.37
C GLU A 231 2.38 19.62 3.00
N ASP A 232 3.39 18.89 3.48
CA ASP A 232 4.80 19.16 3.15
C ASP A 232 5.07 18.96 1.65
N LYS A 233 4.53 17.89 1.07
CA LYS A 233 4.67 17.59 -0.35
C LYS A 233 3.93 18.58 -1.24
N LEU A 234 2.78 19.10 -0.80
CA LEU A 234 2.13 20.23 -1.47
C LEU A 234 3.01 21.49 -1.45
N ALA A 235 3.72 21.76 -0.36
CA ALA A 235 4.61 22.91 -0.26
C ALA A 235 5.82 22.76 -1.21
N GLU A 236 6.43 21.58 -1.24
CA GLU A 236 7.55 21.25 -2.13
C GLU A 236 7.14 21.31 -3.61
N ALA A 237 5.99 20.74 -3.96
CA ALA A 237 5.42 20.81 -5.30
C ALA A 237 5.19 22.27 -5.75
N ARG A 238 4.65 23.12 -4.86
CA ARG A 238 4.48 24.55 -5.15
C ARG A 238 5.82 25.28 -5.34
N GLN A 239 6.85 24.91 -4.57
CA GLN A 239 8.17 25.51 -4.69
C GLN A 239 8.86 25.16 -6.01
N LEU A 240 8.76 23.90 -6.45
CA LEU A 240 9.29 23.45 -7.73
C LEU A 240 8.46 23.99 -8.92
N GLY A 241 7.13 23.95 -8.79
CA GLY A 241 6.19 24.33 -9.85
C GLY A 241 6.50 23.63 -11.17
N LYS A 242 6.47 24.39 -12.26
CA LYS A 242 6.72 23.88 -13.63
C LYS A 242 8.17 23.47 -13.90
N SER A 243 9.10 23.68 -12.96
CA SER A 243 10.50 23.29 -13.14
C SER A 243 10.77 21.81 -12.88
N ALA A 244 9.84 21.11 -12.21
CA ALA A 244 9.93 19.66 -12.01
C ALA A 244 9.83 18.94 -13.36
N GLN A 245 10.86 18.18 -13.76
CA GLN A 245 10.81 17.44 -15.03
C GLN A 245 10.32 16.01 -14.86
N VAL A 246 10.53 15.42 -13.68
CA VAL A 246 10.10 14.06 -13.35
C VAL A 246 9.38 14.06 -12.02
N ILE A 247 8.28 13.34 -11.91
CA ILE A 247 7.66 13.05 -10.61
C ILE A 247 7.57 11.54 -10.41
N PHE A 248 7.80 11.08 -9.19
CA PHE A 248 7.59 9.69 -8.79
C PHE A 248 6.36 9.64 -7.90
N ILE A 249 5.38 8.81 -8.24
CA ILE A 249 4.17 8.63 -7.43
C ILE A 249 4.08 7.15 -7.06
N GLY A 250 3.97 6.88 -5.77
CA GLY A 250 3.84 5.50 -5.31
C GLY A 250 3.63 5.34 -3.83
N ASP A 251 4.04 4.16 -3.35
CA ASP A 251 3.90 3.74 -1.96
C ASP A 251 5.21 3.88 -1.15
N SER A 252 5.45 3.01 -0.16
CA SER A 252 6.65 3.01 0.68
C SER A 252 7.93 2.81 -0.13
N ILE A 253 7.89 2.00 -1.18
CA ILE A 253 9.07 1.75 -2.01
C ILE A 253 9.44 3.02 -2.78
N THR A 254 8.47 3.81 -3.21
CA THR A 254 8.73 5.11 -3.83
C THR A 254 9.17 6.14 -2.78
N HIS A 255 8.47 6.25 -1.64
CA HIS A 255 8.81 7.14 -0.52
C HIS A 255 10.26 6.99 -0.04
N ASN A 256 10.77 5.75 -0.03
CA ASN A 256 12.10 5.47 0.47
C ASN A 256 13.23 5.92 -0.48
N TRP A 257 12.92 6.52 -1.65
CA TRP A 257 13.91 7.34 -2.39
C TRP A 257 14.44 8.50 -1.55
N GLU A 258 13.68 9.01 -0.58
CA GLU A 258 14.12 10.04 0.36
C GLU A 258 14.91 9.50 1.56
N LYS A 259 15.07 8.19 1.66
CA LYS A 259 15.72 7.51 2.78
C LYS A 259 16.81 6.57 2.26
N GLU A 260 16.54 5.26 2.19
CA GLU A 260 17.49 4.25 1.76
C GLU A 260 17.99 4.48 0.32
N GLY A 261 17.17 5.12 -0.54
CA GLY A 261 17.53 5.47 -1.91
C GLY A 261 18.16 6.87 -2.07
N LEU A 262 18.37 7.64 -1.00
CA LEU A 262 18.68 9.08 -1.10
C LEU A 262 19.99 9.37 -1.83
N ALA A 263 21.02 8.54 -1.65
CA ALA A 263 22.30 8.70 -2.35
C ALA A 263 22.13 8.56 -3.87
N VAL A 264 21.37 7.55 -4.30
CA VAL A 264 21.06 7.29 -5.70
C VAL A 264 20.15 8.39 -6.26
N TRP A 265 19.14 8.82 -5.50
CA TRP A 265 18.23 9.90 -5.88
C TRP A 265 18.98 11.20 -6.18
N ASN A 266 19.87 11.61 -5.27
CA ASN A 266 20.69 12.81 -5.41
C ASN A 266 21.59 12.77 -6.65
N ARG A 267 22.07 11.58 -7.02
CA ARG A 267 22.96 11.40 -8.17
C ARG A 267 22.19 11.35 -9.50
N VAL A 268 21.04 10.68 -9.53
CA VAL A 268 20.34 10.34 -10.78
C VAL A 268 19.16 11.27 -11.06
N TYR A 269 18.32 11.56 -10.07
CA TYR A 269 17.02 12.22 -10.30
C TYR A 269 16.99 13.67 -9.85
N LYS A 270 17.79 14.06 -8.86
CA LYS A 270 17.93 15.49 -8.48
C LYS A 270 18.37 16.38 -9.65
N PRO A 271 19.29 15.97 -10.56
CA PRO A 271 19.62 16.76 -11.77
C PRO A 271 18.44 16.96 -12.73
N LEU A 272 17.39 16.14 -12.63
CA LEU A 272 16.17 16.24 -13.43
C LEU A 272 15.09 17.08 -12.72
N ASN A 273 15.42 17.77 -11.62
CA ASN A 273 14.46 18.39 -10.72
C ASN A 273 13.31 17.42 -10.36
N ALA A 274 13.67 16.16 -10.07
CA ALA A 274 12.66 15.17 -9.76
C ALA A 274 12.01 15.43 -8.39
N LEU A 275 10.73 15.08 -8.26
CA LEU A 275 9.98 15.14 -7.01
C LEU A 275 9.47 13.75 -6.63
N ASP A 276 9.76 13.31 -5.41
CA ASP A 276 9.20 12.09 -4.82
C ASP A 276 7.87 12.41 -4.11
N LEU A 277 6.78 11.85 -4.64
CA LEU A 277 5.41 11.90 -4.10
C LEU A 277 4.96 10.52 -3.58
N GLY A 278 5.90 9.69 -3.11
CA GLY A 278 5.66 8.40 -2.48
C GLY A 278 5.23 8.49 -1.02
N PHE A 279 4.33 7.60 -0.59
CA PHE A 279 3.79 7.56 0.78
C PHE A 279 3.79 6.12 1.33
N GLY A 280 4.33 5.96 2.54
CA GLY A 280 4.45 4.65 3.16
C GLY A 280 3.09 3.98 3.38
N GLY A 281 2.91 2.78 2.81
CA GLY A 281 1.70 1.98 2.99
C GLY A 281 0.50 2.38 2.13
N ASP A 282 0.66 3.37 1.24
CA ASP A 282 -0.38 3.78 0.31
C ASP A 282 -0.86 2.63 -0.57
N ARG A 283 -2.16 2.62 -0.79
CA ARG A 283 -2.87 1.80 -1.77
C ARG A 283 -3.38 2.68 -2.90
N THR A 284 -3.91 2.08 -3.96
CA THR A 284 -4.41 2.82 -5.14
C THR A 284 -5.38 3.94 -4.78
N GLU A 285 -6.26 3.74 -3.79
CA GLU A 285 -7.22 4.75 -3.36
C GLU A 285 -6.59 5.92 -2.59
N ASN A 286 -5.46 5.68 -1.93
CA ASN A 286 -4.73 6.72 -1.19
C ASN A 286 -3.94 7.60 -2.14
N VAL A 287 -3.30 6.98 -3.14
CA VAL A 287 -2.67 7.71 -4.24
C VAL A 287 -3.70 8.59 -4.96
N LEU A 288 -4.87 8.04 -5.26
CA LEU A 288 -5.93 8.76 -5.95
C LEU A 288 -6.40 9.97 -5.16
N TRP A 289 -6.58 9.80 -3.84
CA TRP A 289 -6.92 10.90 -2.95
C TRP A 289 -5.87 12.00 -3.01
N ARG A 290 -4.57 11.68 -2.90
CA ARG A 290 -3.51 12.69 -2.93
C ARG A 290 -3.48 13.47 -4.23
N ILE A 291 -3.61 12.79 -5.37
CA ILE A 291 -3.68 13.44 -6.69
C ILE A 291 -4.87 14.40 -6.74
N GLN A 292 -6.03 13.97 -6.24
CA GLN A 292 -7.24 14.79 -6.20
C GLN A 292 -7.17 15.97 -5.22
N HIS A 293 -6.27 15.90 -4.24
CA HIS A 293 -6.05 16.90 -3.20
C HIS A 293 -4.73 17.66 -3.41
N GLY A 294 -4.35 17.85 -4.68
CA GLY A 294 -3.37 18.85 -5.09
C GLY A 294 -1.93 18.36 -5.24
N ALA A 295 -1.65 17.07 -5.08
CA ALA A 295 -0.27 16.55 -5.12
C ALA A 295 0.48 16.85 -6.43
N VAL A 296 -0.25 17.13 -7.52
CA VAL A 296 0.32 17.45 -8.83
C VAL A 296 -0.06 18.83 -9.35
N ASP A 297 -0.80 19.62 -8.57
CA ASP A 297 -1.32 20.91 -9.02
C ASP A 297 -0.17 21.92 -9.20
N GLY A 298 -0.16 22.61 -10.34
CA GLY A 298 0.88 23.59 -10.68
C GLY A 298 2.20 23.00 -11.21
N LEU A 299 2.33 21.67 -11.26
CA LEU A 299 3.46 20.98 -11.87
C LEU A 299 3.26 20.84 -13.39
N ALA A 300 4.37 20.61 -14.11
CA ALA A 300 4.36 20.31 -15.55
C ALA A 300 5.47 19.32 -15.95
N PRO A 301 5.54 18.13 -15.31
CA PRO A 301 6.62 17.19 -15.55
C PRO A 301 6.55 16.60 -16.95
N LYS A 302 7.71 16.25 -17.49
CA LYS A 302 7.82 15.50 -18.74
C LYS A 302 7.43 14.05 -18.54
N VAL A 303 7.80 13.47 -17.40
CA VAL A 303 7.51 12.07 -17.06
C VAL A 303 6.97 11.94 -15.64
N ALA A 304 5.89 11.18 -15.46
CA ALA A 304 5.45 10.67 -14.17
C ALA A 304 5.76 9.18 -14.08
N VAL A 305 6.61 8.78 -13.15
CA VAL A 305 6.92 7.37 -12.85
C VAL A 305 5.95 6.87 -11.80
N LEU A 306 5.18 5.83 -12.14
CA LEU A 306 4.18 5.23 -11.26
C LEU A 306 4.61 3.84 -10.82
N MET A 307 4.65 3.61 -9.51
CA MET A 307 4.85 2.28 -8.94
C MET A 307 4.14 2.18 -7.60
N PHE A 308 3.01 1.47 -7.57
CA PHE A 308 2.20 1.21 -6.39
C PHE A 308 1.24 0.04 -6.64
N GLY A 309 0.73 -0.54 -5.56
CA GLY A 309 -0.25 -1.63 -5.59
C GLY A 309 0.15 -2.82 -4.71
N THR A 310 1.42 -2.92 -4.31
CA THR A 310 1.91 -4.00 -3.43
C THR A 310 1.22 -3.98 -2.06
N ASN A 311 0.68 -2.84 -1.61
CA ASN A 311 -0.08 -2.74 -0.37
C ASN A 311 -1.55 -3.17 -0.53
N ASN A 312 -2.16 -3.05 -1.71
CA ASN A 312 -3.46 -3.67 -1.99
C ASN A 312 -3.33 -5.20 -1.87
N THR A 313 -2.26 -5.75 -2.44
CA THR A 313 -1.87 -7.16 -2.28
C THR A 313 -1.58 -7.49 -0.82
N GLY A 314 -0.64 -6.79 -0.18
CA GLY A 314 -0.13 -7.13 1.15
C GLY A 314 -1.15 -6.98 2.27
N HIS A 315 -2.02 -5.98 2.21
CA HIS A 315 -2.98 -5.72 3.29
C HIS A 315 -4.31 -6.45 3.09
N ARG A 316 -4.75 -6.66 1.84
CA ARG A 316 -6.09 -7.17 1.55
C ARG A 316 -6.12 -8.47 0.75
N GLN A 317 -4.98 -8.92 0.24
CA GLN A 317 -4.89 -9.97 -0.78
C GLN A 317 -5.94 -9.73 -1.86
N GLU A 318 -5.97 -8.48 -2.32
CA GLU A 318 -7.03 -7.97 -3.18
C GLU A 318 -7.05 -8.72 -4.51
N ASP A 319 -8.25 -8.86 -5.09
CA ASP A 319 -8.40 -9.41 -6.42
C ASP A 319 -7.54 -8.59 -7.42
N PRO A 320 -6.64 -9.23 -8.20
CA PRO A 320 -5.76 -8.52 -9.12
C PRO A 320 -6.48 -7.55 -10.06
N LYS A 321 -7.70 -7.88 -10.48
CA LYS A 321 -8.50 -7.00 -11.35
C LYS A 321 -8.90 -5.71 -10.64
N THR A 322 -9.32 -5.79 -9.38
CA THR A 322 -9.70 -4.61 -8.58
C THR A 322 -8.51 -3.69 -8.36
N THR A 323 -7.34 -4.22 -8.02
CA THR A 323 -6.11 -3.43 -7.91
C THR A 323 -5.71 -2.80 -9.25
N ALA A 324 -5.78 -3.56 -10.35
CA ALA A 324 -5.48 -3.04 -11.69
C ALA A 324 -6.44 -1.90 -12.11
N ILE A 325 -7.74 -2.02 -11.80
CA ILE A 325 -8.71 -0.94 -12.06
C ILE A 325 -8.39 0.30 -11.21
N GLY A 326 -7.96 0.11 -9.95
CA GLY A 326 -7.46 1.20 -9.10
C GLY A 326 -6.26 1.92 -9.71
N ILE A 327 -5.30 1.17 -10.25
CA ILE A 327 -4.14 1.72 -10.99
C ILE A 327 -4.63 2.49 -12.22
N LYS A 328 -5.54 1.91 -13.01
CA LYS A 328 -6.11 2.59 -14.19
C LYS A 328 -6.79 3.90 -13.82
N ARG A 329 -7.58 3.93 -12.75
CA ARG A 329 -8.26 5.15 -12.29
C ARG A 329 -7.28 6.27 -11.93
N ASN A 330 -6.12 5.93 -11.37
CA ASN A 330 -5.04 6.89 -11.08
C ASN A 330 -4.38 7.40 -12.36
N ILE A 331 -4.12 6.53 -13.35
CA ILE A 331 -3.63 6.93 -14.68
C ILE A 331 -4.60 7.91 -15.34
N ASP A 332 -5.90 7.60 -15.33
CA ASP A 332 -6.94 8.45 -15.91
C ASP A 332 -7.00 9.83 -15.22
N GLU A 333 -6.88 9.88 -13.88
CA GLU A 333 -6.82 11.13 -13.12
C GLU A 333 -5.57 11.96 -13.50
N LEU A 334 -4.41 11.31 -13.65
CA LEU A 334 -3.17 11.98 -14.02
C LEU A 334 -3.21 12.50 -15.45
N GLN A 335 -3.76 11.75 -16.40
CA GLN A 335 -3.92 12.21 -17.79
C GLN A 335 -4.82 13.45 -17.88
N GLN A 336 -5.83 13.56 -17.01
CA GLN A 336 -6.68 14.76 -16.94
C GLN A 336 -5.95 15.97 -16.36
N ARG A 337 -5.18 15.78 -15.28
CA ARG A 337 -4.49 16.87 -14.57
C ARG A 337 -3.19 17.31 -15.25
N LEU A 338 -2.50 16.38 -15.90
CA LEU A 338 -1.20 16.53 -16.53
C LEU A 338 -1.23 16.03 -17.99
N PRO A 339 -2.03 16.66 -18.88
CA PRO A 339 -2.29 16.14 -20.23
C PRO A 339 -1.03 16.03 -21.11
N ASP A 340 0.01 16.82 -20.83
CA ASP A 340 1.28 16.81 -21.57
C ASP A 340 2.32 15.81 -21.03
N THR A 341 2.11 15.29 -19.81
CA THR A 341 3.03 14.38 -19.15
C THR A 341 2.93 12.97 -19.73
N LYS A 342 4.08 12.34 -19.96
CA LYS A 342 4.15 10.90 -20.24
C LYS A 342 4.15 10.12 -18.92
N ILE A 343 3.43 9.02 -18.86
CA ILE A 343 3.37 8.13 -17.70
C ILE A 343 4.25 6.92 -17.97
N LEU A 344 5.24 6.68 -17.10
CA LEU A 344 5.99 5.43 -17.04
C LEU A 344 5.44 4.58 -15.90
N LEU A 345 4.57 3.64 -16.22
CA LEU A 345 4.02 2.66 -15.28
C LEU A 345 5.01 1.50 -15.12
N LEU A 346 5.52 1.32 -13.91
CA LEU A 346 6.34 0.16 -13.58
C LEU A 346 5.46 -1.01 -13.17
N ALA A 347 5.92 -2.22 -13.48
CA ALA A 347 5.43 -3.43 -12.82
C ALA A 347 5.59 -3.29 -11.30
N ILE A 348 4.62 -3.81 -10.54
CA ILE A 348 4.74 -3.98 -9.10
C ILE A 348 5.89 -4.96 -8.85
N PHE A 349 6.84 -4.54 -8.02
CA PHE A 349 8.05 -5.30 -7.74
C PHE A 349 7.77 -6.64 -7.05
N PRO A 350 8.69 -7.62 -7.21
CA PRO A 350 8.59 -8.88 -6.49
C PRO A 350 8.69 -8.63 -4.98
N ARG A 351 8.06 -9.50 -4.21
CA ARG A 351 8.13 -9.57 -2.76
C ARG A 351 8.16 -11.03 -2.32
N GLY A 352 8.63 -11.29 -1.12
CA GLY A 352 8.85 -12.67 -0.67
C GLY A 352 10.02 -13.33 -1.42
N GLU A 353 10.67 -14.28 -0.75
CA GLU A 353 11.92 -14.86 -1.23
C GLU A 353 11.71 -15.71 -2.49
N LYS A 354 10.64 -16.53 -2.50
CA LYS A 354 10.44 -17.55 -3.51
C LYS A 354 9.43 -17.11 -4.57
N PRO A 355 9.53 -17.66 -5.80
CA PRO A 355 8.57 -17.36 -6.86
C PRO A 355 7.14 -17.80 -6.53
N ASP A 356 6.95 -18.84 -5.71
CA ASP A 356 5.65 -19.35 -5.28
C ASP A 356 5.05 -18.61 -4.07
N ASP A 357 5.68 -17.52 -3.60
CA ASP A 357 5.09 -16.64 -2.60
C ASP A 357 3.74 -16.10 -3.09
N LYS A 358 2.71 -16.27 -2.26
CA LYS A 358 1.33 -15.94 -2.62
C LYS A 358 1.15 -14.46 -2.99
N LEU A 359 1.81 -13.56 -2.27
CA LEU A 359 1.70 -12.12 -2.52
C LEU A 359 2.46 -11.75 -3.79
N ARG A 360 3.59 -12.41 -4.07
CA ARG A 360 4.28 -12.29 -5.36
C ARG A 360 3.40 -12.72 -6.52
N GLN A 361 2.70 -13.86 -6.39
CA GLN A 361 1.78 -14.35 -7.43
C GLN A 361 0.63 -13.38 -7.70
N ILE A 362 0.10 -12.70 -6.68
CA ILE A 362 -0.91 -11.65 -6.86
C ILE A 362 -0.29 -10.44 -7.59
N ASN A 363 0.90 -9.98 -7.20
CA ASN A 363 1.60 -8.88 -7.90
C ASN A 363 1.82 -9.22 -9.38
N GLU A 364 2.26 -10.43 -9.71
CA GLU A 364 2.46 -10.85 -11.11
C GLU A 364 1.14 -10.91 -11.91
N GLN A 365 0.04 -11.33 -11.29
CA GLN A 365 -1.29 -11.27 -11.92
C GLN A 365 -1.74 -9.83 -12.18
N VAL A 366 -1.48 -8.91 -11.25
CA VAL A 366 -1.74 -7.47 -11.48
C VAL A 366 -0.85 -6.96 -12.62
N ASN A 367 0.43 -7.30 -12.62
CA ASN A 367 1.40 -6.91 -13.66
C ASN A 367 0.96 -7.34 -15.05
N ALA A 368 0.45 -8.56 -15.19
CA ALA A 368 -0.09 -9.07 -16.45
C ALA A 368 -1.26 -8.23 -16.98
N ILE A 369 -2.12 -7.70 -16.10
CA ILE A 369 -3.24 -6.83 -16.48
C ILE A 369 -2.75 -5.42 -16.84
N ILE A 370 -1.96 -4.80 -15.96
CA ILE A 370 -1.56 -3.39 -16.13
C ILE A 370 -0.57 -3.18 -17.28
N ALA A 371 0.13 -4.22 -17.72
CA ALA A 371 0.92 -4.18 -18.95
C ALA A 371 0.07 -3.76 -20.16
N GLY A 372 -1.21 -4.14 -20.18
CA GLY A 372 -2.17 -3.76 -21.21
C GLY A 372 -2.66 -2.31 -21.14
N PHE A 373 -2.23 -1.52 -20.15
CA PHE A 373 -2.59 -0.10 -20.06
C PHE A 373 -1.66 0.82 -20.86
N ALA A 374 -0.53 0.29 -21.35
CA ALA A 374 0.34 1.06 -22.22
C ALA A 374 -0.33 1.33 -23.57
N ASP A 375 -0.35 2.60 -23.98
CA ASP A 375 -0.81 3.04 -25.31
C ASP A 375 0.36 3.42 -26.23
N HIS A 376 1.60 3.35 -25.71
CA HIS A 376 2.85 3.72 -26.38
C HIS A 376 2.92 5.17 -26.87
N GLN A 377 2.06 6.05 -26.33
CA GLN A 377 1.99 7.47 -26.68
C GLN A 377 2.08 8.34 -25.43
N LYS A 378 1.19 8.10 -24.47
CA LYS A 378 1.09 8.81 -23.20
C LYS A 378 1.35 7.88 -22.02
N VAL A 379 1.01 6.59 -22.12
CA VAL A 379 1.26 5.59 -21.08
C VAL A 379 2.21 4.53 -21.63
N PHE A 380 3.31 4.33 -20.91
CA PHE A 380 4.36 3.38 -21.19
C PHE A 380 4.46 2.41 -20.02
N PHE A 381 4.65 1.12 -20.31
CA PHE A 381 4.83 0.10 -19.28
C PHE A 381 6.26 -0.44 -19.31
N ALA A 382 6.87 -0.60 -18.14
CA ALA A 382 8.17 -1.25 -18.00
C ALA A 382 8.13 -2.27 -16.85
N ASN A 383 8.41 -3.53 -17.19
CA ASN A 383 8.66 -4.56 -16.20
C ASN A 383 10.17 -4.75 -16.01
N ILE A 384 10.68 -4.25 -14.88
CA ILE A 384 12.10 -4.36 -14.51
C ILE A 384 12.34 -5.45 -13.44
N ASN A 385 11.32 -6.27 -13.12
CA ASN A 385 11.37 -7.20 -11.98
C ASN A 385 12.56 -8.16 -12.05
N GLN A 386 12.94 -8.61 -13.25
CA GLN A 386 14.06 -9.52 -13.43
C GLN A 386 15.40 -8.95 -12.93
N ALA A 387 15.55 -7.62 -12.86
CA ALA A 387 16.76 -7.00 -12.34
C ALA A 387 16.97 -7.23 -10.83
N PHE A 388 15.90 -7.52 -10.08
CA PHE A 388 15.95 -7.81 -8.65
C PHE A 388 16.09 -9.31 -8.33
N LEU A 389 15.94 -10.18 -9.34
CA LEU A 389 15.84 -11.61 -9.13
C LEU A 389 17.15 -12.32 -9.47
N GLN A 390 17.49 -13.32 -8.66
CA GLN A 390 18.55 -14.27 -8.97
C GLN A 390 18.14 -15.17 -10.14
N ALA A 391 19.11 -15.93 -10.67
CA ALA A 391 18.87 -16.85 -11.80
C ALA A 391 17.84 -17.95 -11.51
N ASP A 392 17.70 -18.36 -10.25
CA ASP A 392 16.68 -19.31 -9.79
C ASP A 392 15.31 -18.66 -9.49
N GLY A 393 15.18 -17.35 -9.74
CA GLY A 393 13.97 -16.58 -9.51
C GLY A 393 13.79 -16.10 -8.07
N THR A 394 14.75 -16.35 -7.17
CA THR A 394 14.67 -15.88 -5.78
C THR A 394 14.98 -14.39 -5.63
N LEU A 395 14.37 -13.77 -4.62
CA LEU A 395 14.64 -12.39 -4.21
C LEU A 395 15.59 -12.40 -3.00
N SER A 396 16.76 -11.77 -3.13
CA SER A 396 17.77 -11.76 -2.06
C SER A 396 17.50 -10.69 -0.98
N LYS A 397 17.74 -11.08 0.27
CA LYS A 397 17.80 -10.15 1.42
C LYS A 397 18.96 -9.16 1.33
N ASP A 398 19.95 -9.41 0.47
CA ASP A 398 21.07 -8.48 0.26
C ASP A 398 20.63 -7.17 -0.40
N ILE A 399 19.54 -7.19 -1.18
CA ILE A 399 19.00 -6.01 -1.86
C ILE A 399 17.63 -5.58 -1.33
N MET A 400 16.86 -6.51 -0.76
CA MET A 400 15.59 -6.25 -0.08
C MET A 400 15.59 -6.97 1.27
N PRO A 401 16.13 -6.38 2.35
CA PRO A 401 16.37 -7.07 3.63
C PRO A 401 15.13 -7.71 4.26
N ASP A 402 13.97 -7.10 4.06
CA ASP A 402 12.67 -7.59 4.52
C ASP A 402 11.86 -8.28 3.41
N LEU A 403 12.50 -8.56 2.26
CA LEU A 403 11.90 -9.14 1.06
C LEU A 403 10.75 -8.30 0.48
N LEU A 404 10.79 -6.98 0.68
CA LEU A 404 9.82 -6.02 0.13
C LEU A 404 10.46 -4.68 -0.24
N HIS A 405 11.20 -4.06 0.67
CA HIS A 405 11.76 -2.72 0.50
C HIS A 405 13.22 -2.80 0.04
N PRO A 406 13.59 -2.15 -1.08
CA PRO A 406 14.98 -2.01 -1.49
C PRO A 406 15.83 -1.31 -0.42
N ASN A 407 17.05 -1.77 -0.21
CA ASN A 407 18.10 -0.94 0.37
C ASN A 407 18.79 -0.10 -0.73
N GLU A 408 19.86 0.64 -0.40
CA GLU A 408 20.58 1.48 -1.37
C GLU A 408 21.01 0.70 -2.63
N GLN A 409 21.52 -0.52 -2.49
CA GLN A 409 21.90 -1.36 -3.64
C GLN A 409 20.68 -1.76 -4.48
N GLY A 410 19.56 -2.08 -3.85
CA GLY A 410 18.30 -2.31 -4.56
C GLY A 410 17.81 -1.07 -5.32
N TYR A 411 17.97 0.12 -4.75
CA TYR A 411 17.68 1.39 -5.43
C TYR A 411 18.62 1.66 -6.61
N GLU A 412 19.90 1.29 -6.51
CA GLU A 412 20.85 1.36 -7.63
C GLU A 412 20.41 0.46 -8.79
N ILE A 413 19.96 -0.77 -8.48
CA ILE A 413 19.41 -1.71 -9.46
C ILE A 413 18.16 -1.12 -10.13
N TRP A 414 17.23 -0.58 -9.34
CA TRP A 414 16.03 0.09 -9.87
C TRP A 414 16.43 1.21 -10.84
N ALA A 415 17.27 2.16 -10.40
CA ALA A 415 17.66 3.28 -11.23
C ALA A 415 18.31 2.85 -12.54
N LYS A 416 19.23 1.88 -12.49
CA LYS A 416 19.92 1.35 -13.67
C LYS A 416 18.96 0.64 -14.63
N ALA A 417 18.06 -0.19 -14.11
CA ALA A 417 17.12 -0.97 -14.93
C ALA A 417 16.04 -0.09 -15.59
N MET A 418 15.61 0.98 -14.91
CA MET A 418 14.60 1.91 -15.42
C MET A 418 15.18 2.94 -16.40
N ALA A 419 16.45 3.32 -16.26
CA ALA A 419 17.07 4.41 -17.02
C ALA A 419 16.85 4.34 -18.55
N PRO A 420 16.94 3.18 -19.23
CA PRO A 420 16.70 3.12 -20.67
C PRO A 420 15.30 3.59 -21.06
N GLU A 421 14.27 3.22 -20.30
CA GLU A 421 12.89 3.64 -20.59
C GLU A 421 12.67 5.09 -20.20
N LEU A 422 13.12 5.52 -19.02
CA LEU A 422 12.99 6.92 -18.59
C LEU A 422 13.65 7.88 -19.60
N ASN A 423 14.85 7.56 -20.08
CA ASN A 423 15.59 8.40 -21.01
C ASN A 423 14.92 8.54 -22.39
N LYS A 424 14.19 7.52 -22.87
CA LYS A 424 13.39 7.61 -24.10
C LYS A 424 12.20 8.56 -23.96
N LEU A 425 11.67 8.67 -22.74
CA LEU A 425 10.47 9.46 -22.47
C LEU A 425 10.79 10.92 -22.19
N LEU A 426 11.93 11.18 -21.53
CA LEU A 426 12.48 12.51 -21.40
C LEU A 426 12.70 13.11 -22.80
N PRO A 427 12.44 14.41 -22.98
CA PRO A 427 12.90 15.10 -24.18
C PRO A 427 14.39 14.87 -24.29
N GLU A 428 14.92 14.63 -25.50
CA GLU A 428 16.36 14.72 -25.71
C GLU A 428 16.81 16.03 -25.07
N ALA A 429 17.78 15.96 -24.16
CA ALA A 429 18.47 17.16 -23.74
C ALA A 429 18.84 17.85 -25.05
N GLN A 430 18.28 19.03 -25.30
CA GLN A 430 18.62 19.83 -26.46
C GLN A 430 20.13 19.75 -26.52
N LYS A 431 20.70 19.10 -27.55
CA LYS A 431 22.14 19.14 -27.75
C LYS A 431 22.42 20.62 -27.86
N TYR A 432 22.91 21.22 -26.77
CA TYR A 432 23.49 22.52 -26.85
C TYR A 432 24.64 22.33 -27.81
N VAL A 433 24.42 22.72 -29.06
CA VAL A 433 25.50 22.97 -29.98
C VAL A 433 26.15 24.19 -29.39
N TRP A 434 27.23 23.96 -28.65
CA TRP A 434 28.17 25.01 -28.32
C TRP A 434 28.73 25.50 -29.65
N ASP A 435 28.07 26.50 -30.21
CA ASP A 435 28.60 27.25 -31.33
C ASP A 435 29.37 28.44 -30.78
N ASN A 436 30.46 28.81 -31.45
CA ASN A 436 31.17 30.01 -31.07
C ASN A 436 30.29 31.20 -31.42
N LEU A 437 29.86 31.98 -30.41
CA LEU A 437 29.24 33.25 -30.68
C LEU A 437 30.29 34.14 -31.36
N PRO A 438 30.10 34.60 -32.62
CA PRO A 438 30.96 35.61 -33.19
C PRO A 438 30.62 36.91 -32.45
N ILE A 439 31.31 37.16 -31.34
CA ILE A 439 31.41 38.51 -30.82
C ILE A 439 32.28 39.22 -31.84
N GLY A 440 31.67 40.02 -32.71
CA GLY A 440 32.41 40.90 -33.62
C GLY A 440 33.40 41.70 -32.77
N GLY A 441 34.68 41.35 -32.87
CA GLY A 441 35.71 41.93 -32.04
C GLY A 441 35.92 43.40 -32.43
N SER A 442 35.28 44.32 -31.71
CA SER A 442 35.76 45.70 -31.61
C SER A 442 36.78 45.75 -30.49
N GLY A 443 38.04 45.48 -30.81
CA GLY A 443 39.16 45.59 -29.88
C GLY A 443 40.47 45.56 -30.64
N PHE A 444 41.40 46.44 -30.27
CA PHE A 444 42.71 46.53 -30.91
C PHE A 444 43.74 45.69 -30.14
N VAL A 445 44.68 45.06 -30.87
CA VAL A 445 45.86 44.45 -30.24
C VAL A 445 46.74 45.58 -29.72
N SER A 446 46.77 45.75 -28.40
CA SER A 446 47.53 46.82 -27.73
C SER A 446 48.99 46.45 -27.49
N GLY A 447 49.36 45.18 -27.65
CA GLY A 447 50.74 44.77 -27.56
C GLY A 447 50.97 43.28 -27.79
N LEU A 448 52.20 42.96 -28.16
CA LEU A 448 52.73 41.61 -28.26
C LEU A 448 53.78 41.40 -27.17
N VAL A 449 53.67 40.29 -26.45
CA VAL A 449 54.58 39.93 -25.35
C VAL A 449 55.22 38.59 -25.66
N PHE A 450 56.54 38.61 -25.87
CA PHE A 450 57.33 37.40 -26.03
C PHE A 450 57.65 36.81 -24.65
N SER A 451 57.52 35.48 -24.52
CA SER A 451 57.96 34.79 -23.32
C SER A 451 59.48 34.93 -23.17
N LYS A 452 59.93 35.35 -21.99
CA LYS A 452 61.36 35.44 -21.65
C LYS A 452 61.97 34.09 -21.26
N THR A 453 61.12 33.08 -21.05
CA THR A 453 61.52 31.77 -20.50
C THR A 453 61.23 30.61 -21.46
N GLU A 454 60.40 30.80 -22.48
CA GLU A 454 60.05 29.76 -23.46
C GLU A 454 60.27 30.27 -24.90
N PRO A 455 61.28 29.76 -25.62
CA PRO A 455 61.55 30.17 -27.00
C PRO A 455 60.36 29.89 -27.93
N GLY A 456 59.97 30.89 -28.73
CA GLY A 456 58.90 30.77 -29.73
C GLY A 456 57.48 30.99 -29.20
N LEU A 457 57.32 31.29 -27.90
CA LEU A 457 56.02 31.58 -27.30
C LEU A 457 55.71 33.08 -27.31
N LEU A 458 54.58 33.45 -27.93
CA LEU A 458 54.10 34.82 -28.09
C LEU A 458 52.65 34.95 -27.58
N TYR A 459 52.38 36.01 -26.82
CA TYR A 459 51.04 36.37 -26.38
C TYR A 459 50.62 37.72 -26.95
N ALA A 460 49.39 37.82 -27.46
CA ALA A 460 48.77 39.08 -27.83
C ALA A 460 47.87 39.59 -26.70
N ARG A 461 48.05 40.86 -26.34
CA ARG A 461 47.21 41.58 -25.37
C ARG A 461 46.16 42.41 -26.11
N THR A 462 44.93 42.35 -25.64
CA THR A 462 43.81 43.14 -26.17
C THR A 462 43.27 44.09 -25.11
N ASP A 463 42.72 45.21 -25.56
CA ASP A 463 42.09 46.25 -24.73
C ASP A 463 40.77 45.81 -24.08
N VAL A 464 40.06 44.86 -24.70
CA VAL A 464 38.78 44.30 -24.22
C VAL A 464 38.89 43.10 -23.26
N GLY A 465 40.08 42.84 -22.72
CA GLY A 465 40.27 41.82 -21.67
C GLY A 465 40.34 40.39 -22.21
N GLY A 466 41.56 39.98 -22.58
CA GLY A 466 41.89 38.61 -22.98
C GLY A 466 43.36 38.50 -23.36
N ALA A 467 43.95 37.32 -23.16
CA ALA A 467 45.30 36.99 -23.61
C ALA A 467 45.23 35.83 -24.61
N TYR A 468 45.74 36.06 -25.82
CA TYR A 468 45.72 35.06 -26.90
C TYR A 468 47.12 34.50 -27.09
N ARG A 469 47.26 33.17 -27.13
CA ARG A 469 48.55 32.48 -27.36
C ARG A 469 48.72 32.19 -28.85
N TRP A 470 49.90 32.52 -29.38
CA TRP A 470 50.28 32.12 -30.74
C TRP A 470 50.58 30.61 -30.79
N ASP A 471 49.83 29.86 -31.61
CA ASP A 471 50.05 28.44 -31.84
C ASP A 471 50.66 28.20 -33.23
N VAL A 472 51.96 27.90 -33.24
CA VAL A 472 52.75 27.71 -34.47
C VAL A 472 52.28 26.48 -35.26
N LYS A 473 51.63 25.48 -34.62
CA LYS A 473 51.29 24.21 -35.29
C LYS A 473 50.10 24.29 -36.25
N LYS A 474 49.31 25.37 -36.26
CA LYS A 474 48.15 25.52 -37.14
C LYS A 474 48.40 26.32 -38.43
N ASN A 475 49.48 27.10 -38.51
CA ASN A 475 49.75 28.01 -39.64
C ASN A 475 50.86 27.55 -40.59
N ALA A 476 51.36 26.32 -40.45
CA ALA A 476 52.35 25.72 -41.35
C ALA A 476 51.72 24.87 -42.47
N GLY A 477 50.48 25.18 -42.88
CA GLY A 477 49.70 24.36 -43.81
C GLY A 477 48.74 25.17 -44.67
N SER A 478 49.25 26.21 -45.34
CA SER A 478 48.60 26.85 -46.49
C SER A 478 49.60 27.80 -47.13
N HIS A 479 50.20 27.38 -48.26
CA HIS A 479 50.81 28.30 -49.21
C HIS A 479 49.72 29.11 -49.92
#